data_AF-A0A1W2BYG6-F1
#
_entry.id   AF-A0A1W2BYG6-F1
#
_cell.length_a   1.000
_cell.length_b   1.000
_cell.length_c   1.000
_cell.angle_alpha   90.00
_cell.angle_beta   90.00
_cell.angle_gamma   90.00
#
_symmetry.space_group_name_H-M   'P 1'
#
loop_
_entity.id
_entity.type
_entity.pdbx_description
1 polymer ?
#
loop_
_entity_poly.entity_id
_entity_poly.type
_entity_poly.pdbx_seq_one_letter_code
_entity_poly.pdbx_strand_id
1 'polypeptide(L)' 'MWLVYKGSGVPEHYGIHAADPRGVLPDQVHGLLVVSNTAIAKADDALRALIDTSAPIDVVGHSITIFRRP' A
#
# COMPACT_ATOMS: atom_id res chain seq x y z
N MET A 1 -0.93 -8.66 4.93
CA MET A 1 -0.80 -7.19 4.86
C MET A 1 0.08 -6.87 3.67
N TRP A 2 -0.32 -5.87 2.88
CA TRP A 2 0.36 -5.43 1.67
C TRP A 2 0.99 -4.07 1.89
N LEU A 3 2.17 -3.84 1.32
CA LEU A 3 2.90 -2.60 1.52
C LEU A 3 3.49 -2.08 0.21
N VAL A 4 3.20 -0.82 -0.09
CA VAL A 4 3.84 -0.07 -1.16
C VAL A 4 4.47 1.17 -0.54
N TYR A 5 5.78 1.12 -0.36
CA TYR A 5 6.54 2.20 0.26
C TYR A 5 7.58 2.76 -0.71
N LYS A 6 7.50 4.06 -0.98
CA LYS A 6 8.54 4.76 -1.73
C LYS A 6 9.76 5.01 -0.82
N GLY A 7 10.62 4.01 -0.70
CA GLY A 7 11.91 4.05 -0.03
C GLY A 7 12.45 2.65 0.20
N SER A 8 13.70 2.38 -0.16
CA SER A 8 14.30 1.06 0.02
C SER A 8 14.60 0.81 1.51
N GLY A 9 13.78 0.00 2.19
CA GLY A 9 14.17 -0.67 3.44
C GLY A 9 13.79 -0.01 4.77
N VAL A 10 13.15 1.17 4.79
CA VAL A 10 12.69 1.77 6.06
C VAL A 10 11.73 0.85 6.83
N PRO A 11 10.73 0.20 6.20
CA PRO A 11 9.85 -0.73 6.91
C PRO A 11 10.57 -1.98 7.42
N GLU A 12 11.47 -2.53 6.62
CA GLU A 12 12.26 -3.72 6.98
C GLU A 12 13.19 -3.45 8.16
N HIS A 13 13.74 -2.23 8.27
CA HIS A 13 14.53 -1.80 9.43
C HIS A 13 13.74 -1.89 10.74
N TYR A 14 12.42 -1.71 10.69
CA TYR A 14 11.52 -1.87 11.85
C TYR A 14 10.89 -3.28 11.94
N GLY A 15 11.38 -4.26 11.17
CA GLY A 15 10.87 -5.64 11.18
C GLY A 15 9.53 -5.82 10.47
N ILE A 16 9.09 -4.85 9.66
CA ILE A 16 7.84 -4.94 8.90
C ILE A 16 8.12 -5.71 7.61
N HIS A 17 7.63 -6.94 7.56
CA HIS A 17 7.64 -7.78 6.36
C HIS A 17 6.24 -7.80 5.74
N ALA A 18 6.14 -7.37 4.48
CA ALA A 18 4.90 -7.35 3.73
C ALA A 18 5.17 -7.65 2.26
N ALA A 19 4.23 -8.32 1.61
CA ALA A 19 4.30 -8.61 0.18
C ALA A 19 4.01 -7.33 -0.63
N ASP A 20 4.65 -7.23 -1.80
CA ASP A 20 4.32 -6.19 -2.78
C ASP A 20 3.04 -6.59 -3.51
N PRO A 21 1.95 -5.82 -3.38
CA PRO A 21 0.67 -6.13 -4.03
C PRO A 21 0.72 -6.03 -5.55
N ARG A 22 1.76 -5.42 -6.13
CA ARG A 22 1.94 -5.34 -7.59
C ARG A 22 2.45 -6.65 -8.21
N GLY A 23 2.87 -7.61 -7.39
CA GLY A 23 3.30 -8.93 -7.84
C GLY A 23 2.17 -9.92 -8.09
N VAL A 24 0.93 -9.55 -7.78
CA VAL A 24 -0.27 -10.40 -7.90
C VAL A 24 -1.40 -9.65 -8.60
N LEU A 25 -2.44 -10.37 -9.01
CA LEU A 25 -3.63 -9.73 -9.57
C LEU A 25 -4.37 -8.91 -8.49
N PRO A 26 -4.99 -7.75 -8.84
CA PRO A 26 -5.61 -6.88 -7.85
C PRO A 26 -6.68 -7.56 -7.00
N ASP A 27 -7.45 -8.46 -7.61
CA ASP A 27 -8.49 -9.27 -6.97
C ASP A 27 -7.95 -10.25 -5.93
N GLN A 28 -6.65 -10.53 -5.90
CA GLN A 28 -5.99 -11.36 -4.88
C GLN A 28 -5.45 -10.53 -3.70
N VAL A 29 -5.43 -9.21 -3.84
CA VAL A 29 -4.96 -8.29 -2.81
C VAL A 29 -6.10 -8.03 -1.82
N HIS A 30 -6.18 -8.83 -0.75
CA HIS A 30 -7.20 -8.70 0.27
C HIS A 30 -6.67 -8.16 1.61
N GLY A 31 -7.57 -7.63 2.44
CA GLY A 31 -7.27 -7.20 3.81
C GLY A 31 -6.73 -5.77 3.89
N LEU A 32 -5.47 -5.59 4.31
CA LEU A 32 -4.86 -4.28 4.55
C LEU A 32 -3.83 -3.93 3.49
N LEU A 33 -4.01 -2.78 2.85
CA LEU A 33 -3.10 -2.18 1.88
C LEU A 33 -2.52 -0.89 2.47
N VAL A 34 -1.22 -0.88 2.73
CA VAL A 34 -0.50 0.24 3.33
C VAL A 34 0.32 0.92 2.23
N VAL A 35 0.11 2.21 1.99
CA VAL A 35 0.74 2.92 0.87
C VAL A 35 1.34 4.23 1.36
N SER A 36 2.59 4.51 0.99
CA SER A 36 3.16 5.82 1.27
C SER A 36 2.50 6.91 0.43
N ASN A 37 2.27 8.09 0.99
CA ASN A 37 1.58 9.18 0.29
C ASN A 37 2.33 9.63 -0.96
N THR A 38 3.67 9.49 -0.98
CA THR A 38 4.45 9.73 -2.20
C THR A 38 4.23 8.66 -3.27
N ALA A 39 3.96 7.40 -2.89
CA ALA A 39 3.58 6.36 -3.83
C ALA A 39 2.16 6.60 -4.37
N ILE A 40 1.22 7.05 -3.54
CA ILE A 40 -0.13 7.48 -3.98
C ILE A 40 -0.03 8.61 -5.00
N ALA A 41 0.74 9.66 -4.69
CA ALA A 41 0.93 10.81 -5.56
C ALA A 41 1.58 10.45 -6.91
N LYS A 42 2.29 9.33 -6.98
CA LYS A 42 2.99 8.83 -8.16
C LYS A 42 2.44 7.49 -8.65
N ALA A 43 1.19 7.17 -8.30
CA ALA A 43 0.62 5.87 -8.59
C ALA A 43 0.54 5.65 -10.10
N ASP A 44 1.06 4.50 -10.53
CA ASP A 44 0.81 3.94 -11.84
C ASP A 44 -0.61 3.35 -11.90
N ASP A 45 -1.04 2.89 -13.07
CA ASP A 45 -2.39 2.38 -13.26
C ASP A 45 -2.69 1.15 -12.39
N ALA A 46 -1.67 0.33 -12.10
CA ALA A 46 -1.81 -0.84 -11.24
C ALA A 46 -2.06 -0.43 -9.77
N LEU A 47 -1.29 0.52 -9.25
CA LEU A 47 -1.48 1.02 -7.88
C LEU A 47 -2.77 1.83 -7.76
N ARG A 48 -3.15 2.59 -8.79
CA ARG A 48 -4.45 3.29 -8.83
C ARG A 48 -5.61 2.32 -8.75
N ALA A 49 -5.61 1.26 -9.57
CA ALA A 49 -6.67 0.25 -9.54
C ALA A 49 -6.84 -0.37 -8.15
N LEU A 50 -5.75 -0.60 -7.42
CA LEU A 50 -5.78 -1.07 -6.04
C LEU A 50 -6.37 -0.03 -5.08
N ILE A 51 -5.93 1.23 -5.16
CA ILE A 51 -6.40 2.31 -4.29
C ILE A 51 -7.88 2.63 -4.53
N ASP A 52 -8.30 2.75 -5.79
CA ASP A 52 -9.65 3.18 -6.17
C ASP A 52 -10.75 2.19 -5.73
N THR A 53 -10.38 0.92 -5.59
CA THR A 53 -11.28 -0.14 -5.11
C THR A 53 -11.10 -0.45 -3.62
N SER A 54 -10.35 0.40 -2.89
CA SER A 54 -10.15 0.28 -1.45
C SER A 54 -10.83 1.41 -0.67
N ALA A 55 -11.13 1.15 0.60
CA ALA A 55 -11.60 2.17 1.53
C ALA A 55 -10.42 2.70 2.38
N PRO A 56 -10.11 4.01 2.40
CA PRO A 56 -9.14 4.55 3.34
C PRO A 56 -9.69 4.42 4.77
N ILE A 57 -8.87 3.90 5.68
CA ILE A 57 -9.27 3.66 7.08
C ILE A 57 -8.41 4.40 8.10
N ASP A 58 -7.16 4.74 7.79
CA ASP A 58 -6.26 5.43 8.72
C ASP A 58 -5.08 6.10 8.00
N VAL A 59 -4.40 7.03 8.69
CA VAL A 59 -3.20 7.73 8.20
C VAL A 59 -2.14 7.75 9.30
N VAL A 60 -0.92 7.30 8.97
CA VAL A 60 0.22 7.30 9.89
C VAL A 60 1.16 8.45 9.55
N GLY A 61 1.36 9.35 10.52
CA GLY A 61 2.38 10.42 10.47
C GLY A 61 2.32 11.30 9.21
N HIS A 62 1.13 11.45 8.61
CA HIS A 62 0.89 12.17 7.34
C HIS A 62 1.67 11.64 6.12
N SER A 63 2.34 10.50 6.26
CA SER A 63 3.26 9.98 5.25
C SER A 63 2.80 8.65 4.66
N ILE A 64 1.87 7.98 5.33
CA ILE A 64 1.34 6.67 4.95
C ILE A 64 -0.18 6.69 5.12
N THR A 65 -0.89 6.19 4.11
CA THR A 65 -2.33 5.94 4.19
C THR A 65 -2.57 4.43 4.24
N ILE A 66 -3.46 4.00 5.11
CA ILE A 66 -3.89 2.62 5.26
C ILE A 66 -5.26 2.47 4.63
N PHE A 67 -5.38 1.48 3.76
CA PHE A 67 -6.60 1.13 3.06
C PHE A 67 -7.07 -0.27 3.45
N ARG A 68 -8.38 -0.45 3.52
CA ARG A 68 -9.03 -1.76 3.59
C ARG A 68 -9.46 -2.20 2.20
N ARG A 69 -9.04 -3.40 1.81
CA ARG A 69 -9.43 -4.10 0.60
C ARG A 69 -10.60 -5.06 0.89
N PRO A 70 -11.52 -5.27 -0.07
CA PRO A 70 -12.53 -6.32 0.02
C PRO A 70 -11.90 -7.71 0.14
#